data_AF-M0JYB2-F1
#
_entry.id   AF-M0JYB2-F1
#
_cell.length_a   1.000
_cell.length_b   1.000
_cell.length_c   1.000
_cell.angle_alpha   90.00
_cell.angle_beta   90.00
_cell.angle_gamma   90.00
#
_symmetry.space_group_name_H-M   'P 1'
#
loop_
_entity.id
_entity.type
_entity.pdbx_description
1 polymer ?
#
loop_
_entity_poly.entity_id
_entity_poly.type
_entity_poly.pdbx_seq_one_letter_code
_entity_poly.pdbx_strand_id
1 'polypeptide(L)'
;MAGLSASAGSGFDYIQSAEPADPENADLWFDTDGGTDGNGEVKVYDGSQWDTTGYVSHDQLTNVSPGDHFSPGSGLSFSGGTLDLLLSDYLTIDGSGTLAVASGSLGQDRLAFDTATQSELDSHESDTTNPHNVDDSQTGAASALSNHASDSTAHHSPPKKVAEGTFTENRSPGDWVAMQHPDTLKLYKYDGTYLEYTTLSITFSSSMIATDWQDSDGNLSWAIWDMNP
;
A
#
# COMPACT_ATOMS: atom_id res chain seq x y z
N MET A 1 26.66 13.65 85.96
CA MET A 1 25.30 13.47 85.41
C MET A 1 24.37 14.40 86.16
N ALA A 2 24.23 15.63 85.67
CA ALA A 2 23.17 16.53 86.10
C ALA A 2 21.93 16.19 85.26
N GLY A 3 20.80 15.98 85.92
CA GLY A 3 19.57 15.55 85.29
C GLY A 3 18.98 16.65 84.42
N LEU A 4 18.54 16.27 83.22
CA LEU A 4 17.67 17.07 82.38
C LEU A 4 16.32 17.22 83.11
N SER A 5 16.11 18.38 83.72
CA SER A 5 14.83 18.80 84.29
C SER A 5 13.99 19.40 83.16
N ALA A 6 13.37 18.55 82.35
CA ALA A 6 12.32 19.01 81.43
C ALA A 6 11.07 19.33 82.24
N SER A 7 10.87 20.62 82.54
CA SER A 7 9.58 21.13 83.00
C SER A 7 8.56 20.93 81.87
N ALA A 8 7.41 20.37 82.22
CA ALA A 8 6.35 20.02 81.29
C ALA A 8 5.67 21.28 80.71
N GLY A 9 6.18 21.79 79.60
CA GLY A 9 5.53 22.79 78.75
C GLY A 9 5.95 22.54 77.30
N SER A 10 5.05 22.09 76.45
CA SER A 10 5.36 21.59 75.10
C SER A 10 5.59 22.69 74.07
N GLY A 11 6.39 23.71 74.37
CA GLY A 11 6.62 24.87 73.51
C GLY A 11 8.02 25.45 73.67
N PHE A 12 8.35 26.43 72.82
CA PHE A 12 9.59 27.20 72.96
C PHE A 12 9.54 28.06 74.22
N ASP A 13 10.65 28.14 74.94
CA ASP A 13 10.83 29.03 76.09
C ASP A 13 10.82 30.50 75.65
N TYR A 14 11.30 30.77 74.44
CA TYR A 14 11.31 32.10 73.82
C TYR A 14 10.75 32.07 72.39
N ILE A 15 9.96 33.08 72.03
CA ILE A 15 9.45 33.30 70.67
C ILE A 15 9.53 34.80 70.35
N GLN A 16 10.59 35.22 69.66
CA GLN A 16 10.89 36.63 69.37
C GLN A 16 12.07 36.73 68.39
N SER A 17 12.34 37.92 67.85
CA SER A 17 13.49 38.20 66.97
C SER A 17 14.79 38.53 67.72
N ALA A 18 14.68 39.07 68.93
CA ALA A 18 15.86 39.44 69.71
C ALA A 18 16.38 38.25 70.53
N GLU A 19 17.69 38.10 70.60
CA GLU A 19 18.34 37.07 71.41
C GLU A 19 17.96 37.20 72.90
N PRO A 20 17.48 36.12 73.56
CA PRO A 20 17.19 36.13 74.99
C PRO A 20 18.44 36.43 75.85
N ALA A 21 18.30 37.33 76.84
CA ALA A 21 19.45 37.85 77.60
C ALA A 21 19.94 36.95 78.74
N ASP A 22 19.07 36.10 79.30
CA ASP A 22 19.38 35.24 80.46
C ASP A 22 18.90 33.79 80.23
N PRO A 23 19.43 33.08 79.21
CA PRO A 23 19.01 31.72 78.91
C PRO A 23 19.54 30.69 79.93
N GLU A 24 18.74 29.67 80.22
CA GLU A 24 19.15 28.48 80.95
C GLU A 24 19.60 27.38 79.98
N ASN A 25 20.49 26.50 80.45
CA ASN A 25 20.97 25.39 79.63
C ASN A 25 19.80 24.48 79.22
N ALA A 26 19.72 24.18 77.92
CA ALA A 26 18.66 23.47 77.23
C ALA A 26 17.35 24.25 76.98
N ASP A 27 17.32 25.56 77.21
CA ASP A 27 16.21 26.39 76.76
C ASP A 27 16.09 26.37 75.23
N LEU A 28 14.86 26.51 74.73
CA LEU A 28 14.50 26.53 73.32
C LEU A 28 14.02 27.92 72.91
N TRP A 29 14.56 28.45 71.82
CA TRP A 29 14.15 29.74 71.24
C TRP A 29 13.71 29.55 69.79
N PHE A 30 12.52 30.02 69.46
CA PHE A 30 12.13 30.28 68.07
C PHE A 30 12.44 31.73 67.71
N ASP A 31 13.57 31.91 67.03
CA ASP A 31 14.03 33.18 66.48
C ASP A 31 13.18 33.55 65.28
N THR A 32 12.24 34.51 65.41
CA THR A 32 11.21 34.75 64.40
C THR A 32 11.69 35.42 63.11
N ASP A 33 12.90 35.98 63.09
CA ASP A 33 13.55 36.58 61.92
C ASP A 33 14.97 36.04 61.70
N GLY A 34 15.23 34.85 62.27
CA GLY A 34 16.49 34.12 62.10
C GLY A 34 16.80 33.74 60.65
N GLY A 35 17.98 33.17 60.44
CA GLY A 35 18.40 32.64 59.15
C GLY A 35 18.74 33.68 58.07
N THR A 36 19.27 33.20 56.95
CA THR A 36 19.66 34.03 55.80
C THR A 36 18.48 34.44 54.91
N ASP A 37 17.33 33.78 55.06
CA ASP A 37 16.09 34.02 54.31
C ASP A 37 15.05 34.82 55.13
N GLY A 38 15.35 35.14 56.39
CA GLY A 38 14.46 35.83 57.32
C GLY A 38 13.29 34.97 57.82
N ASN A 39 13.37 33.64 57.63
CA ASN A 39 12.41 32.70 58.18
C ASN A 39 12.84 32.24 59.57
N GLY A 40 11.85 32.00 60.45
CA GLY A 40 12.19 31.70 61.83
C GLY A 40 13.01 30.42 62.03
N GLU A 41 14.02 30.47 62.90
CA GLU A 41 14.92 29.36 63.23
C GLU A 41 14.68 28.87 64.66
N VAL A 42 14.80 27.57 64.87
CA VAL A 42 14.82 27.01 66.23
C VAL A 42 16.26 26.96 66.72
N LYS A 43 16.52 27.46 67.93
CA LYS A 43 17.81 27.39 68.60
C LYS A 43 17.66 26.73 69.98
N VAL A 44 18.70 26.04 70.42
CA VAL A 44 18.84 25.51 71.78
C VAL A 44 20.03 26.19 72.45
N TYR A 45 19.90 26.58 73.71
CA TYR A 45 21.03 27.11 74.46
C TYR A 45 21.85 25.96 75.06
N ASP A 46 23.14 25.88 74.75
CA ASP A 46 24.03 24.78 75.21
C ASP A 46 24.68 25.04 76.58
N GLY A 47 24.30 26.14 77.24
CA GLY A 47 24.91 26.64 78.47
C GLY A 47 26.01 27.69 78.23
N SER A 48 26.31 28.00 76.96
CA SER A 48 27.27 29.03 76.56
C SER A 48 26.80 29.91 75.40
N GLN A 49 26.13 29.34 74.40
CA GLN A 49 25.63 30.03 73.21
C GLN A 49 24.32 29.40 72.70
N TRP A 50 23.60 30.12 71.85
CA TRP A 50 22.44 29.62 71.13
C TRP A 50 22.88 28.89 69.85
N ASP A 51 22.64 27.57 69.80
CA ASP A 51 22.92 26.73 68.63
C ASP A 51 21.64 26.45 67.84
N THR A 52 21.66 26.68 66.52
CA THR A 52 20.51 26.38 65.64
C THR A 52 20.28 24.86 65.58
N THR A 53 19.07 24.42 65.92
CA THR A 53 18.65 23.01 65.88
C THR A 53 17.75 22.75 64.69
N GLY A 54 18.36 22.63 63.51
CA GLY A 54 17.66 22.30 62.27
C GLY A 54 18.19 23.09 61.07
N TYR A 55 17.59 22.83 59.92
CA TYR A 55 17.88 23.52 58.66
C TYR A 55 16.55 24.01 58.10
N VAL A 56 16.46 25.30 57.78
CA VAL A 56 15.29 25.96 57.17
C VAL A 56 15.39 26.01 55.64
N SER A 57 16.58 25.78 55.09
CA SER A 57 16.82 25.70 53.64
C SER A 57 17.75 24.55 53.26
N HIS A 58 17.60 24.06 52.03
CA HIS A 58 18.35 22.90 51.51
C HIS A 58 19.85 23.19 51.34
N ASP A 59 20.23 24.45 51.09
CA ASP A 59 21.62 24.90 50.99
C ASP A 59 22.39 24.84 52.32
N GLN A 60 21.68 24.70 53.45
CA GLN A 60 22.27 24.53 54.77
C GLN A 60 22.66 23.05 55.06
N LEU A 61 22.27 22.10 54.19
CA LEU A 61 22.64 20.69 54.30
C LEU A 61 24.08 20.45 53.83
N THR A 62 25.03 20.43 54.76
CA THR A 62 26.47 20.34 54.45
C THR A 62 26.96 18.94 54.06
N ASN A 63 26.15 17.90 54.26
CA ASN A 63 26.47 16.50 53.95
C ASN A 63 25.47 15.87 52.95
N VAL A 64 24.73 16.70 52.21
CA VAL A 64 23.86 16.23 51.12
C VAL A 64 24.35 16.86 49.83
N SER A 65 24.91 16.05 48.96
CA SER A 65 25.34 16.43 47.62
C SER A 65 24.27 16.10 46.58
N PRO A 66 24.36 16.64 45.35
CA PRO A 66 23.53 16.19 44.23
C PRO A 66 23.62 14.66 43.98
N GLY A 67 24.73 14.01 44.35
CA GLY A 67 24.90 12.56 44.22
C GLY A 67 24.16 11.73 45.26
N ASP A 68 23.76 12.33 46.38
CA ASP A 68 22.97 11.68 47.44
C ASP A 68 21.46 11.65 47.10
N HIS A 69 21.07 12.33 46.02
CA HIS A 69 19.73 12.29 45.49
C HIS A 69 19.53 11.09 44.55
N PHE A 70 18.27 10.74 44.29
CA PHE A 70 17.93 9.73 43.29
C PHE A 70 18.54 10.10 41.93
N SER A 71 19.33 9.18 41.34
CA SER A 71 19.77 9.32 39.96
C SER A 71 18.67 8.78 39.04
N PRO A 72 18.28 9.54 37.98
CA PRO A 72 17.27 9.10 37.02
C PRO A 72 17.70 7.88 36.19
N GLY A 73 18.95 7.41 36.34
CA GLY A 73 19.50 6.31 35.56
C GLY A 73 19.71 6.73 34.11
N SER A 74 19.84 5.75 33.20
CA SER A 74 20.18 6.02 31.80
C SER A 74 18.99 6.34 30.90
N GLY A 75 17.75 6.20 31.38
CA GLY A 75 16.54 6.39 30.56
C GLY A 75 15.82 7.72 30.79
N LEU A 76 16.27 8.51 31.76
CA LEU A 76 15.60 9.71 32.22
C LEU A 76 16.63 10.81 32.49
N SER A 77 16.24 12.06 32.36
CA SER A 77 17.08 13.23 32.66
C SER A 77 16.29 14.32 33.36
N PHE A 78 16.94 15.13 34.20
CA PHE A 78 16.33 16.35 34.72
C PHE A 78 16.64 17.53 33.81
N SER A 79 15.60 18.25 33.38
CA SER A 79 15.72 19.43 32.51
C SER A 79 14.83 20.54 33.06
N GLY A 80 15.41 21.67 33.47
CA GLY A 80 14.61 22.81 33.98
C GLY A 80 13.72 22.51 35.19
N GLY A 81 14.05 21.49 35.99
CA GLY A 81 13.26 21.05 37.15
C GLY A 81 12.16 20.02 36.82
N THR A 82 12.02 19.60 35.54
CA THR A 82 11.16 18.49 35.14
C THR A 82 11.96 17.22 34.89
N LEU A 83 11.27 16.08 34.99
CA LEU A 83 11.80 14.78 34.61
C LEU A 83 11.41 14.52 33.15
N ASP A 84 12.41 14.37 32.29
CA ASP A 84 12.28 14.12 30.86
C ASP A 84 12.74 12.69 30.51
N LEU A 85 12.18 12.14 29.44
CA LEU A 85 12.63 10.87 28.87
C LEU A 85 13.86 11.10 27.99
N LEU A 86 14.90 10.29 28.19
CA LEU A 86 16.04 10.26 27.28
C LEU A 86 15.68 9.38 26.08
N LEU A 87 15.38 10.02 24.94
CA LEU A 87 14.93 9.34 23.74
C LEU A 87 16.10 9.03 22.80
N SER A 88 16.03 7.86 22.16
CA SER A 88 16.85 7.55 20.97
C SER A 88 16.19 8.09 19.70
N ASP A 89 16.90 8.04 18.57
CA ASP A 89 16.41 8.49 17.25
C ASP A 89 15.09 7.83 16.77
N TYR A 90 14.70 6.70 17.38
CA TYR A 90 13.48 5.95 17.02
C TYR A 90 12.22 6.39 17.76
N LEU A 91 12.37 7.12 18.88
CA LEU A 91 11.26 7.50 19.74
C LEU A 91 11.19 9.02 19.84
N THR A 92 9.98 9.55 19.92
CA THR A 92 9.71 10.97 20.10
C THR A 92 8.55 11.17 21.06
N ILE A 93 8.35 12.40 21.53
CA ILE A 93 7.11 12.81 22.16
C ILE A 93 6.26 13.50 21.09
N ASP A 94 5.04 13.02 20.88
CA ASP A 94 4.13 13.60 19.89
C ASP A 94 3.48 14.90 20.40
N GLY A 95 2.67 15.55 19.55
CA GLY A 95 1.97 16.80 19.92
C GLY A 95 0.97 16.67 21.07
N SER A 96 0.64 15.45 21.51
CA SER A 96 -0.20 15.19 22.68
C SER A 96 0.59 14.98 23.97
N GLY A 97 1.93 14.96 23.90
CA GLY A 97 2.79 14.65 25.03
C GLY A 97 3.00 13.16 25.27
N THR A 98 2.67 12.30 24.31
CA THR A 98 2.78 10.84 24.44
C THR A 98 4.02 10.30 23.72
N LEU A 99 4.61 9.23 24.26
CA LEU A 99 5.70 8.51 23.59
C LEU A 99 5.21 7.87 22.28
N ALA A 100 5.88 8.18 21.18
CA ALA A 100 5.56 7.70 19.84
C ALA A 100 6.81 7.25 19.09
N VAL A 101 6.63 6.49 18.02
CA VAL A 101 7.70 6.19 17.07
C VAL A 101 7.97 7.41 16.21
N ALA A 102 9.25 7.80 16.09
CA ALA A 102 9.64 8.94 15.28
C ALA A 102 9.32 8.68 13.80
N SER A 103 8.72 9.67 13.13
CA SER A 103 8.33 9.55 11.72
C SER A 103 9.54 9.25 10.84
N GLY A 104 9.44 8.23 9.98
CA GLY A 104 10.52 7.80 9.10
C GLY A 104 11.69 7.07 9.80
N SER A 105 11.60 6.81 11.11
CA SER A 105 12.69 6.15 11.85
C SER A 105 12.75 4.63 11.64
N LEU A 106 11.70 4.02 11.08
CA LEU A 106 11.66 2.60 10.76
C LEU A 106 12.21 2.35 9.34
N GLY A 107 13.43 1.80 9.28
CA GLY A 107 14.05 1.30 8.06
C GLY A 107 13.78 -0.19 7.83
N GLN A 108 14.18 -0.69 6.64
CA GLN A 108 14.07 -2.11 6.29
C GLN A 108 14.88 -3.02 7.22
N ASP A 109 16.00 -2.52 7.78
CA ASP A 109 16.83 -3.22 8.77
C ASP A 109 16.08 -3.56 10.08
N ARG A 110 14.93 -2.91 10.30
CA ARG A 110 14.07 -3.11 11.47
C ARG A 110 12.84 -3.96 11.18
N LEU A 111 12.63 -4.34 9.93
CA LEU A 111 11.54 -5.23 9.56
C LEU A 111 11.99 -6.68 9.76
N ALA A 112 11.10 -7.51 10.32
CA ALA A 112 11.35 -8.93 10.51
C ALA A 112 11.12 -9.76 9.23
N PHE A 113 10.85 -9.09 8.11
CA PHE A 113 10.56 -9.69 6.81
C PHE A 113 11.25 -8.89 5.71
N ASP A 114 11.58 -9.58 4.63
CA ASP A 114 12.17 -8.97 3.45
C ASP A 114 11.08 -8.23 2.67
N THR A 115 11.29 -6.94 2.44
CA THR A 115 10.42 -6.15 1.56
C THR A 115 10.77 -6.42 0.12
N ALA A 116 9.77 -6.54 -0.74
CA ALA A 116 9.99 -6.56 -2.19
C ALA A 116 10.77 -5.31 -2.60
N THR A 117 11.86 -5.53 -3.32
CA THR A 117 12.67 -4.48 -3.94
C THR A 117 11.93 -3.90 -5.14
N GLN A 118 12.25 -2.65 -5.50
CA GLN A 118 11.70 -2.06 -6.71
C GLN A 118 12.07 -2.89 -7.96
N SER A 119 13.25 -3.50 -7.99
CA SER A 119 13.66 -4.36 -9.11
C SER A 119 12.80 -5.62 -9.24
N GLU A 120 12.35 -6.22 -8.13
CA GLU A 120 11.44 -7.37 -8.17
C GLU A 120 10.06 -6.95 -8.71
N LEU A 121 9.57 -5.77 -8.30
CA LEU A 121 8.32 -5.21 -8.81
C LEU A 121 8.42 -4.88 -10.31
N ASP A 122 9.49 -4.19 -10.74
CA ASP A 122 9.73 -3.83 -12.14
C ASP A 122 9.89 -5.09 -13.01
N SER A 123 10.53 -6.13 -12.49
CA SER A 123 10.66 -7.42 -13.18
C SER A 123 9.30 -8.11 -13.33
N HIS A 124 8.46 -8.09 -12.31
CA HIS A 124 7.12 -8.67 -12.39
C HIS A 124 6.21 -7.86 -13.34
N GLU A 125 6.29 -6.53 -13.33
CA GLU A 125 5.49 -5.65 -14.20
C GLU A 125 5.88 -5.78 -15.67
N SER A 126 7.17 -5.93 -15.96
CA SER A 126 7.69 -6.05 -17.33
C SER A 126 7.62 -7.46 -17.90
N ASP A 127 7.25 -8.47 -17.11
CA ASP A 127 7.13 -9.84 -17.58
C ASP A 127 5.87 -10.04 -18.43
N THR A 128 6.10 -10.20 -19.73
CA THR A 128 5.07 -10.51 -20.74
C THR A 128 5.02 -11.99 -21.11
N THR A 129 5.87 -12.81 -20.48
CA THR A 129 6.06 -14.24 -20.77
C THR A 129 5.18 -15.11 -19.88
N ASN A 130 3.95 -14.67 -19.66
CA ASN A 130 3.00 -15.34 -18.76
C ASN A 130 3.49 -15.39 -17.30
N PRO A 131 3.62 -14.23 -16.61
CA PRO A 131 4.12 -14.14 -15.23
C PRO A 131 3.28 -14.94 -14.21
N HIS A 132 2.04 -15.25 -14.58
CA HIS A 132 1.11 -16.03 -13.75
C HIS A 132 0.94 -17.47 -14.23
N ASN A 133 1.71 -17.88 -15.24
CA ASN A 133 1.69 -19.21 -15.84
C ASN A 133 0.27 -19.68 -16.20
N VAL A 134 -0.58 -18.77 -16.69
CA VAL A 134 -1.93 -19.04 -17.17
C VAL A 134 -1.87 -19.81 -18.48
N ASP A 135 -2.36 -21.03 -18.50
CA ASP A 135 -2.45 -21.86 -19.71
C ASP A 135 -3.88 -21.91 -20.31
N ASP A 136 -3.99 -22.53 -21.48
CA ASP A 136 -5.26 -22.69 -22.21
C ASP A 136 -6.32 -23.52 -21.44
N SER A 137 -5.89 -24.33 -20.47
CA SER A 137 -6.81 -25.07 -19.60
C SER A 137 -7.47 -24.15 -18.57
N GLN A 138 -6.74 -23.14 -18.09
CA GLN A 138 -7.24 -22.16 -17.13
C GLN A 138 -8.18 -21.12 -17.77
N THR A 139 -7.98 -20.79 -19.05
CA THR A 139 -8.86 -19.88 -19.80
C THR A 139 -10.07 -20.60 -20.43
N GLY A 140 -10.07 -21.93 -20.45
CA GLY A 140 -11.06 -22.72 -21.17
C GLY A 140 -10.92 -22.65 -22.71
N ALA A 141 -9.85 -22.02 -23.22
CA ALA A 141 -9.59 -21.90 -24.65
C ALA A 141 -9.41 -23.27 -25.31
N ALA A 142 -8.74 -24.22 -24.63
CA ALA A 142 -8.59 -25.59 -25.12
C ALA A 142 -9.96 -26.28 -25.33
N SER A 143 -10.87 -26.12 -24.37
CA SER A 143 -12.24 -26.65 -24.45
C SER A 143 -13.05 -25.97 -25.56
N ALA A 144 -12.94 -24.66 -25.69
CA ALA A 144 -13.61 -23.90 -26.76
C ALA A 144 -13.13 -24.33 -28.15
N LEU A 145 -11.81 -24.50 -28.33
CA LEU A 145 -11.22 -24.98 -29.58
C LEU A 145 -11.65 -26.42 -29.89
N SER A 146 -11.60 -27.31 -28.89
CA SER A 146 -12.05 -28.70 -29.05
C SER A 146 -13.53 -28.77 -29.43
N ASN A 147 -14.38 -27.98 -28.76
CA ASN A 147 -15.81 -27.94 -29.05
C ASN A 147 -16.04 -27.45 -30.48
N HIS A 148 -15.42 -26.35 -30.90
CA HIS A 148 -15.53 -25.84 -32.26
C HIS A 148 -15.02 -26.85 -33.31
N ALA A 149 -13.90 -27.53 -33.06
CA ALA A 149 -13.35 -28.52 -33.99
C ALA A 149 -14.22 -29.78 -34.11
N SER A 150 -14.93 -30.14 -33.04
CA SER A 150 -15.81 -31.31 -32.97
C SER A 150 -17.27 -31.02 -33.35
N ASP A 151 -17.66 -29.75 -33.42
CA ASP A 151 -19.03 -29.35 -33.67
C ASP A 151 -19.34 -29.43 -35.17
N SER A 152 -20.04 -30.51 -35.55
CA SER A 152 -20.53 -30.72 -36.92
C SER A 152 -21.62 -29.73 -37.34
N THR A 153 -22.10 -28.89 -36.42
CA THR A 153 -23.05 -27.80 -36.64
C THR A 153 -22.41 -26.42 -36.48
N ALA A 154 -21.12 -26.35 -36.14
CA ALA A 154 -20.34 -25.13 -36.19
C ALA A 154 -20.39 -24.64 -37.63
N HIS A 155 -20.86 -23.40 -37.75
CA HIS A 155 -21.57 -22.90 -38.92
C HIS A 155 -20.64 -22.80 -40.12
N HIS A 156 -20.53 -23.88 -40.89
CA HIS A 156 -20.56 -23.98 -42.36
C HIS A 156 -20.09 -25.40 -42.68
N SER A 157 -21.03 -26.33 -42.93
CA SER A 157 -20.71 -27.40 -43.87
C SER A 157 -20.06 -26.72 -45.07
N PRO A 158 -18.83 -27.11 -45.47
CA PRO A 158 -18.12 -26.40 -46.51
C PRO A 158 -18.98 -26.40 -47.78
N PRO A 159 -19.01 -25.31 -48.56
CA PRO A 159 -19.84 -25.24 -49.75
C PRO A 159 -19.62 -26.46 -50.64
N LYS A 160 -20.70 -27.17 -50.99
CA LYS A 160 -20.63 -28.37 -51.82
C LYS A 160 -20.72 -27.96 -53.27
N LYS A 161 -19.71 -28.31 -54.07
CA LYS A 161 -19.82 -28.17 -55.52
C LYS A 161 -20.89 -29.14 -56.04
N VAL A 162 -21.96 -28.63 -56.62
CA VAL A 162 -23.11 -29.43 -57.09
C VAL A 162 -23.13 -29.59 -58.61
N ALA A 163 -22.51 -28.67 -59.35
CA ALA A 163 -22.35 -28.76 -60.80
C ALA A 163 -21.14 -27.94 -61.25
N GLU A 164 -20.55 -28.33 -62.37
CA GLU A 164 -19.52 -27.56 -63.07
C GLU A 164 -19.57 -27.85 -64.57
N GLY A 165 -18.99 -26.96 -65.35
CA GLY A 165 -18.84 -27.16 -66.79
C GLY A 165 -17.96 -26.11 -67.43
N THR A 166 -17.60 -26.37 -68.68
CA THR A 166 -16.82 -25.47 -69.51
C THR A 166 -17.56 -25.28 -70.83
N PHE A 167 -17.63 -24.03 -71.28
CA PHE A 167 -18.12 -23.69 -72.60
C PHE A 167 -16.93 -23.44 -73.52
N THR A 168 -16.70 -24.37 -74.45
CA THR A 168 -15.66 -24.29 -75.47
C THR A 168 -16.31 -23.95 -76.80
N GLU A 169 -16.23 -22.68 -77.22
CA GLU A 169 -16.53 -22.29 -78.59
C GLU A 169 -15.24 -21.77 -79.24
N ASN A 170 -14.97 -22.20 -80.47
CA ASN A 170 -13.71 -21.98 -81.19
C ASN A 170 -13.56 -20.53 -81.71
N ARG A 171 -13.79 -19.49 -80.89
CA ARG A 171 -13.75 -18.06 -81.29
C ARG A 171 -13.32 -17.11 -80.17
N SER A 172 -12.91 -15.90 -80.58
CA SER A 172 -12.10 -14.93 -79.82
C SER A 172 -12.42 -14.77 -78.32
N PRO A 173 -11.39 -14.70 -77.45
CA PRO A 173 -11.53 -14.43 -76.02
C PRO A 173 -12.17 -13.07 -75.74
N GLY A 174 -13.16 -13.01 -74.84
CA GLY A 174 -13.55 -11.77 -74.15
C GLY A 174 -15.05 -11.47 -73.95
N ASP A 175 -15.96 -12.22 -74.57
CA ASP A 175 -17.35 -11.74 -74.73
C ASP A 175 -18.43 -12.49 -73.92
N TRP A 176 -18.05 -13.45 -73.07
CA TRP A 176 -19.02 -14.28 -72.34
C TRP A 176 -19.10 -13.94 -70.85
N VAL A 177 -20.32 -13.82 -70.32
CA VAL A 177 -20.60 -13.65 -68.89
C VAL A 177 -21.66 -14.65 -68.47
N ALA A 178 -21.41 -15.38 -67.37
CA ALA A 178 -22.46 -16.16 -66.73
C ALA A 178 -23.24 -15.27 -65.77
N MET A 179 -24.57 -15.24 -65.85
CA MET A 179 -25.40 -14.54 -64.88
C MET A 179 -26.41 -15.50 -64.26
N GLN A 180 -26.42 -15.51 -62.92
CA GLN A 180 -27.39 -16.27 -62.15
C GLN A 180 -28.76 -15.57 -62.21
N HIS A 181 -29.79 -16.32 -62.58
CA HIS A 181 -31.20 -15.96 -62.45
C HIS A 181 -31.84 -16.81 -61.33
N PRO A 182 -33.00 -16.41 -60.78
CA PRO A 182 -33.60 -17.11 -59.63
C PRO A 182 -33.68 -18.64 -59.78
N ASP A 183 -33.94 -19.14 -60.99
CA ASP A 183 -34.12 -20.58 -61.24
C ASP A 183 -33.21 -21.15 -62.33
N THR A 184 -32.29 -20.36 -62.92
CA THR A 184 -31.47 -20.79 -64.07
C THR A 184 -30.11 -20.09 -64.12
N LEU A 185 -29.14 -20.71 -64.79
CA LEU A 185 -27.89 -20.05 -65.17
C LEU A 185 -27.99 -19.67 -66.65
N LYS A 186 -27.79 -18.40 -66.96
CA LYS A 186 -27.79 -17.93 -68.34
C LYS A 186 -26.39 -17.48 -68.71
N LEU A 187 -25.90 -17.98 -69.83
CA LEU A 187 -24.62 -17.55 -70.40
C LEU A 187 -24.95 -16.51 -71.46
N TYR A 188 -24.47 -15.29 -71.25
CA TYR A 188 -24.64 -14.16 -72.15
C TYR A 188 -23.38 -13.96 -72.97
N LYS A 189 -23.57 -13.65 -74.25
CA LYS A 189 -22.52 -13.22 -75.17
C LYS A 189 -22.80 -11.79 -75.61
N TYR A 190 -21.82 -10.91 -75.49
CA TYR A 190 -21.88 -9.57 -76.06
C TYR A 190 -21.22 -9.56 -77.44
N ASP A 191 -21.97 -9.36 -78.52
CA ASP A 191 -21.41 -9.32 -79.89
C ASP A 191 -21.02 -7.91 -80.37
N GLY A 192 -20.99 -6.94 -79.45
CA GLY A 192 -20.82 -5.53 -79.77
C GLY A 192 -22.12 -4.75 -80.02
N THR A 193 -23.26 -5.44 -80.17
CA THR A 193 -24.55 -4.85 -80.58
C THR A 193 -25.78 -5.45 -79.86
N TYR A 194 -25.76 -6.75 -79.57
CA TYR A 194 -26.81 -7.50 -78.90
C TYR A 194 -26.24 -8.50 -77.89
N LEU A 195 -27.09 -8.88 -76.93
CA LEU A 195 -26.82 -9.97 -76.01
C LEU A 195 -27.51 -11.23 -76.52
N GLU A 196 -26.75 -12.17 -77.08
CA GLU A 196 -27.25 -13.52 -77.31
C GLU A 196 -27.08 -14.34 -76.03
N TYR A 197 -27.99 -15.28 -75.75
CA TYR A 197 -27.84 -16.16 -74.59
C TYR A 197 -28.18 -17.60 -74.90
N THR A 198 -27.44 -18.51 -74.27
CA THR A 198 -27.83 -19.91 -74.12
C THR A 198 -28.31 -20.12 -72.69
N THR A 199 -29.45 -20.78 -72.55
CA THR A 199 -29.98 -21.14 -71.22
C THR A 199 -29.41 -22.49 -70.82
N LEU A 200 -28.70 -22.52 -69.70
CA LEU A 200 -28.38 -23.76 -69.03
C LEU A 200 -29.44 -23.96 -67.93
N SER A 201 -30.36 -24.89 -68.18
CA SER A 201 -31.44 -25.21 -67.25
C SER A 201 -30.89 -26.01 -66.06
N ILE A 202 -30.33 -25.30 -65.08
CA ILE A 202 -30.00 -25.82 -63.76
C ILE A 202 -30.93 -25.16 -62.76
N THR A 203 -31.67 -25.96 -62.00
CA THR A 203 -32.55 -25.46 -60.93
C THR A 203 -31.69 -25.02 -59.75
N PHE A 204 -31.81 -23.75 -59.35
CA PHE A 204 -31.13 -23.19 -58.18
C PHE A 204 -32.02 -23.30 -56.95
N SER A 205 -31.43 -23.58 -55.79
CA SER A 205 -32.03 -23.26 -54.49
C SER A 205 -31.55 -21.87 -54.03
N SER A 206 -32.18 -21.33 -52.98
CA SER A 206 -31.74 -20.07 -52.35
C SER A 206 -30.37 -20.17 -51.66
N SER A 207 -29.82 -21.37 -51.47
CA SER A 207 -28.49 -21.60 -50.91
C SER A 207 -27.40 -21.74 -51.96
N MET A 208 -27.74 -21.76 -53.25
CA MET A 208 -26.78 -21.98 -54.34
C MET A 208 -26.23 -20.68 -54.91
N ILE A 209 -24.91 -20.65 -55.12
CA ILE A 209 -24.18 -19.55 -55.76
C ILE A 209 -23.45 -20.08 -56.99
N ALA A 210 -23.54 -19.36 -58.12
CA ALA A 210 -22.72 -19.62 -59.30
C ALA A 210 -21.45 -18.77 -59.27
N THR A 211 -20.34 -19.37 -59.69
CA THR A 211 -19.06 -18.71 -59.92
C THR A 211 -18.59 -19.04 -61.32
N ASP A 212 -18.02 -18.08 -62.03
CA ASP A 212 -17.44 -18.25 -63.36
C ASP A 212 -16.04 -17.67 -63.44
N TRP A 213 -15.23 -18.23 -64.34
CA TRP A 213 -13.89 -17.77 -64.63
C TRP A 213 -13.51 -18.09 -66.06
N GLN A 214 -12.70 -17.24 -66.67
CA GLN A 214 -12.16 -17.48 -68.01
C GLN A 214 -10.72 -17.98 -67.91
N ASP A 215 -10.39 -19.05 -68.64
CA ASP A 215 -9.01 -19.53 -68.73
C ASP A 215 -8.18 -18.71 -69.74
N SER A 216 -6.88 -19.02 -69.82
CA SER A 216 -5.94 -18.34 -70.73
C SER A 216 -6.27 -18.55 -72.21
N ASP A 217 -7.06 -19.58 -72.53
CA ASP A 217 -7.46 -19.93 -73.88
C ASP A 217 -8.80 -19.27 -74.26
N GLY A 218 -9.40 -18.51 -73.34
CA GLY A 218 -10.65 -17.79 -73.54
C GLY A 218 -11.90 -18.62 -73.25
N ASN A 219 -11.76 -19.86 -72.75
CA ASN A 219 -12.91 -20.69 -72.41
C ASN A 219 -13.54 -20.20 -71.11
N LEU A 220 -14.87 -20.07 -71.11
CA LEU A 220 -15.63 -19.77 -69.90
C LEU A 220 -15.89 -21.08 -69.14
N SER A 221 -15.36 -21.16 -67.93
CA SER A 221 -15.66 -22.22 -66.98
C SER A 221 -16.58 -21.70 -65.88
N TRP A 222 -17.42 -22.57 -65.35
CA TRP A 222 -18.36 -22.22 -64.30
C TRP A 222 -18.52 -23.37 -63.30
N ALA A 223 -18.86 -23.02 -62.07
CA ALA A 223 -19.19 -23.95 -60.99
C ALA A 223 -20.35 -23.40 -60.16
N ILE A 224 -21.20 -24.31 -59.68
CA ILE A 224 -22.30 -24.00 -58.75
C ILE A 224 -21.99 -24.64 -57.40
N TRP A 225 -22.08 -23.84 -56.36
CA TRP A 225 -21.81 -24.20 -54.98
C TRP A 225 -23.09 -24.10 -54.16
N ASP A 226 -23.44 -25.17 -53.45
CA ASP A 226 -24.47 -25.14 -52.41
C ASP A 226 -23.83 -24.73 -51.09
N MET A 227 -24.19 -23.55 -50.60
CA MET A 227 -23.67 -22.98 -49.34
C MET A 227 -24.33 -23.60 -48.11
N ASN A 228 -25.37 -24.42 -48.30
CA ASN A 228 -26.06 -25.15 -47.23
C ASN A 228 -26.50 -26.56 -47.70
N PRO A 229 -25.54 -27.45 -47.98
CA PRO A 229 -25.77 -28.76 -48.63
C PRO A 229 -26.36 -29.85 -47.73
#